data_AF-A0A1G2HMH5-F1
#
_entry.id   AF-A0A1G2HMH5-F1
#
_cell.length_a   1.000
_cell.length_b   1.000
_cell.length_c   1.000
_cell.angle_alpha   90.00
_cell.angle_beta   90.00
_cell.angle_gamma   90.00
#
_symmetry.space_group_name_H-M   'P 1'
#
loop_
_entity.id
_entity.type
_entity.pdbx_description
1 polymer ?
#
loop_
_entity_poly.entity_id
_entity_poly.type
_entity_poly.pdbx_seq_one_letter_code
_entity_poly.pdbx_strand_id
1 'polypeptide(L)'
;MNKKIIFIAIFCILFAAQSATAVDFGNNINFNVDENFDASGRSQITAVLVKTSPKLYFYVEKTWWDSQSQLKQNEILANLGNLSSEFENNIYPTLTSVFGSEWNPGVDGDSRITVLFEAMNSNEGGYFRTADEHIKLQIPASNEREMVYLALDRIDDPRLKVFLAHEFVHLITFNQKNKIFKIDEEIWLNEARADYSSNILGYDNIYSGSNLQQRVKDFIESPSDPITEWKGTKYDYASVSLFMHYFLDHYGINILIDSLKSKYVGIESINYALQKNGFKENFSQIFTNWTITSVLNNCSFSQDYCYLNKNLKNFRLAPSLNFLPLTGSVSLSVSNVTKNWAGNWLKFIGGNGDLQLDFSSIKGLEFSVPYIIEDSAGNYALKFLALDENQKGEIGVEKFGTDYKSLIILPSLQSKLSGFDGAEFTYPFTYKVSIKGSAETEDQDLIQQLLDKIAYLKSEIERLQNGGTNAQNYCSQLNNNLYYGLLNNERVKCLQSFLKSQGPDIYPEAYVTGNFLTLTRNAVIRFQEKYAQEILIPSGLSSGTGFVGPFTRAKVNQILSQD
;
A
#
# COMPACT_ATOMS: atom_id res chain seq x y z
N MET A 1 6.67 -48.06 76.94
CA MET A 1 5.60 -47.07 77.16
C MET A 1 6.23 -45.68 77.08
N ASN A 2 6.03 -44.96 75.98
CA ASN A 2 6.10 -43.49 75.90
C ASN A 2 5.72 -43.06 74.49
N LYS A 3 4.48 -42.56 74.37
CA LYS A 3 3.92 -41.94 73.18
C LYS A 3 4.64 -40.61 72.95
N LYS A 4 5.23 -40.40 71.76
CA LYS A 4 5.50 -39.05 71.25
C LYS A 4 4.50 -38.76 70.14
N ILE A 5 3.66 -37.79 70.43
CA ILE A 5 2.61 -37.24 69.58
C ILE A 5 3.29 -36.41 68.49
N ILE A 6 3.02 -36.72 67.23
CA ILE A 6 3.40 -35.92 66.07
C ILE A 6 2.33 -34.85 65.88
N PHE A 7 2.70 -33.58 65.99
CA PHE A 7 1.86 -32.44 65.63
C PHE A 7 1.78 -32.36 64.10
N ILE A 8 0.61 -32.62 63.54
CA ILE A 8 0.30 -32.31 62.14
C ILE A 8 -0.16 -30.85 62.10
N ALA A 9 0.66 -29.97 61.52
CA ALA A 9 0.26 -28.61 61.22
C ALA A 9 -0.59 -28.64 59.94
N ILE A 10 -1.91 -28.48 60.08
CA ILE A 10 -2.83 -28.26 58.97
C ILE A 10 -2.63 -26.82 58.50
N PHE A 11 -1.95 -26.66 57.37
CA PHE A 11 -1.82 -25.37 56.70
C PHE A 11 -3.10 -25.15 55.88
N CYS A 12 -4.10 -24.50 56.48
CA CYS A 12 -5.25 -23.97 55.74
C CYS A 12 -4.76 -22.83 54.83
N ILE A 13 -4.48 -23.15 53.56
CA ILE A 13 -4.34 -22.15 52.51
C ILE A 13 -5.75 -21.61 52.25
N LEU A 14 -6.08 -20.51 52.93
CA LEU A 14 -7.18 -19.62 52.54
C LEU A 14 -6.86 -19.09 51.15
N PHE A 15 -7.50 -19.65 50.12
CA PHE A 15 -7.66 -18.98 48.84
C PHE A 15 -8.37 -17.66 49.11
N ALA A 16 -7.62 -16.56 49.13
CA ALA A 16 -8.20 -15.24 48.95
C ALA A 16 -8.75 -15.21 47.52
N ALA A 17 -10.05 -15.44 47.38
CA ALA A 17 -10.77 -15.05 46.18
C ALA A 17 -10.47 -13.56 45.98
N GLN A 18 -9.83 -13.22 44.86
CA GLN A 18 -9.72 -11.83 44.45
C GLN A 18 -11.15 -11.31 44.31
N SER A 19 -11.52 -10.43 45.24
CA SER A 19 -12.78 -9.72 45.20
C SER A 19 -12.82 -8.95 43.88
N ALA A 20 -13.65 -9.40 42.94
CA ALA A 20 -14.02 -8.58 41.79
C ALA A 20 -14.57 -7.26 42.33
N THR A 21 -13.80 -6.18 42.21
CA THR A 21 -14.28 -4.85 42.52
C THR A 21 -15.39 -4.55 41.52
N ALA A 22 -16.63 -4.42 42.02
CA ALA A 22 -17.74 -3.95 41.20
C ALA A 22 -17.33 -2.58 40.62
N VAL A 23 -17.26 -2.50 39.28
CA VAL A 23 -17.02 -1.22 38.61
C VAL A 23 -18.33 -0.45 38.67
N ASP A 24 -18.35 0.63 39.45
CA ASP A 24 -19.54 1.47 39.59
C ASP A 24 -19.77 2.33 38.34
N PHE A 25 -21.05 2.46 37.95
CA PHE A 25 -21.48 3.36 36.87
C PHE A 25 -21.06 4.81 37.17
N GLY A 26 -20.47 5.50 36.20
CA GLY A 26 -19.92 6.85 36.40
C GLY A 26 -18.52 6.90 37.01
N ASN A 27 -17.84 5.76 37.19
CA ASN A 27 -16.43 5.75 37.58
C ASN A 27 -15.56 6.34 36.46
N ASN A 28 -14.61 7.20 36.85
CA ASN A 28 -13.66 7.84 35.94
C ASN A 28 -12.35 7.07 35.98
N ILE A 29 -11.82 6.72 34.81
CA ILE A 29 -10.55 6.02 34.67
C ILE A 29 -9.66 6.79 33.70
N ASN A 30 -8.36 6.83 33.99
CA ASN A 30 -7.38 7.32 33.04
C ASN A 30 -6.90 6.16 32.17
N PHE A 31 -7.10 6.27 30.86
CA PHE A 31 -6.61 5.32 29.87
C PHE A 31 -5.40 5.91 29.16
N ASN A 32 -4.36 5.09 29.00
CA ASN A 32 -3.30 5.40 28.06
C ASN A 32 -3.83 5.21 26.63
N VAL A 33 -3.45 6.10 25.72
CA VAL A 33 -3.93 6.15 24.34
C VAL A 33 -2.74 6.33 23.40
N ASP A 34 -2.92 6.12 22.09
CA ASP A 34 -1.85 6.34 21.11
C ASP A 34 -1.83 7.81 20.64
N GLU A 35 -0.71 8.49 20.84
CA GLU A 35 -0.53 9.90 20.46
C GLU A 35 -0.69 10.16 18.96
N ASN A 36 -0.47 9.16 18.11
CA ASN A 36 -0.63 9.31 16.66
C ASN A 36 -2.11 9.27 16.25
N PHE A 37 -2.95 8.57 17.02
CA PHE A 37 -4.38 8.48 16.76
C PHE A 37 -5.16 9.56 17.52
N ASP A 38 -4.74 9.99 18.70
CA ASP A 38 -5.47 10.99 19.49
C ASP A 38 -5.50 12.37 18.82
N ALA A 39 -6.67 13.01 18.78
CA ALA A 39 -6.94 14.29 18.11
C ALA A 39 -6.04 15.47 18.58
N SER A 40 -5.46 15.36 19.76
CA SER A 40 -4.62 16.39 20.38
C SER A 40 -3.22 15.88 20.71
N GLY A 41 -2.84 14.69 20.22
CA GLY A 41 -1.55 14.07 20.48
C GLY A 41 -1.33 13.72 21.95
N ARG A 42 -2.40 13.42 22.69
CA ARG A 42 -2.34 13.04 24.11
C ARG A 42 -1.90 11.58 24.23
N SER A 43 -1.15 11.24 25.27
CA SER A 43 -0.81 9.85 25.64
C SER A 43 -1.72 9.26 26.71
N GLN A 44 -2.58 10.09 27.31
CA GLN A 44 -3.55 9.66 28.31
C GLN A 44 -4.79 10.54 28.27
N ILE A 45 -5.96 9.92 28.43
CA ILE A 45 -7.25 10.61 28.57
C ILE A 45 -8.01 10.11 29.79
N THR A 46 -8.85 10.97 30.37
CA THR A 46 -9.83 10.55 31.38
C THR A 46 -11.15 10.22 30.69
N ALA A 47 -11.67 9.02 30.95
CA ALA A 47 -12.94 8.55 30.41
C ALA A 47 -13.88 8.10 31.53
N VAL A 48 -15.18 8.20 31.26
CA VAL A 48 -16.26 7.81 32.19
C VAL A 48 -16.93 6.54 31.68
N LEU A 49 -17.18 5.58 32.58
CA LEU A 49 -17.99 4.41 32.26
C LEU A 49 -19.45 4.84 32.08
N VAL A 50 -19.94 4.82 30.84
CA VAL A 50 -21.30 5.24 30.50
C VAL A 50 -22.26 4.08 30.33
N LYS A 51 -21.77 2.85 30.10
CA LYS A 51 -22.62 1.67 29.94
C LYS A 51 -21.85 0.38 30.17
N THR A 52 -22.53 -0.63 30.70
CA THR A 52 -22.02 -2.00 30.85
C THR A 52 -23.01 -3.00 30.28
N SER A 53 -22.51 -4.06 29.67
CA SER A 53 -23.26 -5.23 29.23
C SER A 53 -22.56 -6.52 29.71
N PRO A 54 -23.15 -7.71 29.53
CA PRO A 54 -22.48 -8.98 29.85
C PRO A 54 -21.09 -9.15 29.22
N LYS A 55 -20.86 -8.61 28.02
CA LYS A 55 -19.58 -8.73 27.30
C LYS A 55 -18.77 -7.44 27.19
N LEU A 56 -19.37 -6.26 27.39
CA LEU A 56 -18.70 -4.99 27.09
C LEU A 56 -18.75 -3.98 28.24
N TYR A 57 -17.68 -3.21 28.38
CA TYR A 57 -17.71 -1.90 29.02
C TYR A 57 -17.60 -0.80 27.96
N PHE A 58 -18.42 0.23 28.06
CA PHE A 58 -18.31 1.42 27.21
C PHE A 58 -17.82 2.61 28.02
N TYR A 59 -16.63 3.07 27.68
CA TYR A 59 -16.05 4.31 28.21
C TYR A 59 -16.09 5.39 27.14
N VAL A 60 -16.37 6.61 27.57
CA VAL A 60 -16.40 7.79 26.68
C VAL A 60 -15.52 8.86 27.30
N GLU A 61 -14.72 9.55 26.48
CA GLU A 61 -13.90 10.67 26.94
C GLU A 61 -14.74 11.66 27.76
N LYS A 62 -14.30 11.92 28.99
CA LYS A 62 -15.10 12.61 30.01
C LYS A 62 -15.45 14.04 29.61
N THR A 63 -14.47 14.79 29.11
CA THR A 63 -14.67 16.19 28.70
C THR A 63 -15.73 16.30 27.60
N TRP A 64 -15.70 15.38 26.63
CA TRP A 64 -16.70 15.35 25.57
C TRP A 64 -18.06 14.93 26.11
N TRP A 65 -18.13 13.89 26.93
CA TRP A 65 -19.37 13.39 27.52
C TRP A 65 -20.10 14.44 28.36
N ASP A 66 -19.37 15.13 29.23
CA ASP A 66 -19.92 16.17 30.12
C ASP A 66 -20.39 17.42 29.35
N SER A 67 -19.88 17.64 28.14
CA SER A 67 -20.31 18.74 27.27
C SER A 67 -21.62 18.45 26.53
N GLN A 68 -22.06 17.19 26.50
CA GLN A 68 -23.31 16.81 25.83
C GLN A 68 -24.54 17.14 26.68
N SER A 69 -25.63 17.51 26.01
CA SER A 69 -26.94 17.65 26.69
C SER A 69 -27.45 16.31 27.22
N GLN A 70 -28.27 16.34 28.26
CA GLN A 70 -28.89 15.11 28.80
C GLN A 70 -29.69 14.33 27.74
N LEU A 71 -30.35 15.03 26.82
CA LEU A 71 -31.07 14.40 25.71
C LEU A 71 -30.11 13.63 24.79
N LYS A 72 -28.96 14.23 24.47
CA LYS A 72 -27.95 13.60 23.63
C LYS A 72 -27.27 12.41 24.33
N GLN A 73 -26.97 12.54 25.63
CA GLN A 73 -26.46 11.43 26.43
C GLN A 73 -27.44 10.24 26.41
N ASN A 74 -28.74 10.48 26.57
CA ASN A 74 -29.75 9.42 26.53
C ASN A 74 -29.83 8.75 25.15
N GLU A 75 -29.72 9.51 24.06
CA GLU A 75 -29.65 8.99 22.68
C GLU A 75 -28.44 8.06 22.50
N ILE A 76 -27.25 8.52 22.93
CA ILE A 76 -26.01 7.73 22.86
C ILE A 76 -26.15 6.44 23.67
N LEU A 77 -26.70 6.49 24.88
CA LEU A 77 -26.90 5.29 25.72
C LEU A 77 -27.85 4.27 25.09
N ALA A 78 -28.85 4.74 24.33
CA ALA A 78 -29.76 3.89 23.56
C ALA A 78 -29.03 3.26 22.37
N ASN A 79 -28.24 4.04 21.61
CA ASN A 79 -27.44 3.56 20.49
C ASN A 79 -26.40 2.51 20.95
N LEU A 80 -25.70 2.76 22.06
CA LEU A 80 -24.79 1.79 22.68
C LEU A 80 -25.53 0.54 23.22
N GLY A 81 -26.82 0.67 23.58
CA GLY A 81 -27.71 -0.46 23.86
C GLY A 81 -27.89 -1.38 22.67
N ASN A 82 -28.23 -0.79 21.53
CA ASN A 82 -28.39 -1.52 20.27
C ASN A 82 -27.06 -2.15 19.83
N LEU A 83 -25.96 -1.41 19.92
CA LEU A 83 -24.62 -1.91 19.60
C LEU A 83 -24.21 -3.08 20.50
N SER A 84 -24.43 -2.99 21.81
CA SER A 84 -24.14 -4.09 22.73
C SER A 84 -24.95 -5.35 22.42
N SER A 85 -26.22 -5.18 22.03
CA SER A 85 -27.08 -6.29 21.65
C SER A 85 -26.64 -6.92 20.33
N GLU A 86 -26.25 -6.12 19.34
CA GLU A 86 -25.68 -6.61 18.08
C GLU A 86 -24.36 -7.35 18.31
N PHE A 87 -23.51 -6.82 19.21
CA PHE A 87 -22.24 -7.46 19.53
C PHE A 87 -22.45 -8.83 20.16
N GLU A 88 -23.31 -8.92 21.17
CA GLU A 88 -23.51 -10.15 21.94
C GLU A 88 -24.26 -11.22 21.16
N ASN A 89 -25.26 -10.83 20.35
CA ASN A 89 -26.12 -11.78 19.65
C ASN A 89 -25.63 -12.15 18.25
N ASN A 90 -24.78 -11.32 17.63
CA ASN A 90 -24.32 -11.52 16.26
C ASN A 90 -22.79 -11.45 16.13
N ILE A 91 -22.15 -10.31 16.44
CA ILE A 91 -20.73 -10.09 16.15
C ILE A 91 -19.84 -11.11 16.86
N TYR A 92 -19.97 -11.19 18.19
CA TYR A 92 -19.16 -12.04 19.03
C TYR A 92 -19.30 -13.52 18.68
N PRO A 93 -20.50 -14.14 18.67
CA PRO A 93 -20.62 -15.56 18.34
C PRO A 93 -20.20 -15.87 16.90
N THR A 94 -20.51 -14.99 15.93
CA THR A 94 -20.16 -15.23 14.53
C THR A 94 -18.65 -15.17 14.32
N LEU A 95 -17.98 -14.09 14.72
CA LEU A 95 -16.54 -13.93 14.48
C LEU A 95 -15.71 -14.91 15.30
N THR A 96 -16.12 -15.23 16.54
CA THR A 96 -15.41 -16.24 17.34
C THR A 96 -15.58 -17.66 16.79
N SER A 97 -16.72 -17.97 16.16
CA SER A 97 -16.90 -19.26 15.49
C SER A 97 -16.01 -19.44 14.26
N VAL A 98 -15.69 -18.35 13.56
CA VAL A 98 -14.83 -18.35 12.36
C VAL A 98 -13.36 -18.32 12.76
N PHE A 99 -12.94 -17.27 13.47
CA PHE A 99 -11.53 -17.00 13.71
C PHE A 99 -10.99 -17.62 15.00
N GLY A 100 -11.86 -17.98 15.95
CA GLY A 100 -11.48 -18.37 17.32
C GLY A 100 -11.71 -17.24 18.31
N SER A 101 -11.35 -17.45 19.57
CA SER A 101 -11.59 -16.44 20.62
C SER A 101 -10.46 -15.42 20.73
N GLU A 102 -10.81 -14.23 21.20
CA GLU A 102 -9.90 -13.32 21.90
C GLU A 102 -9.29 -13.99 23.14
N TRP A 103 -8.34 -13.31 23.79
CA TRP A 103 -7.82 -13.80 25.06
C TRP A 103 -8.89 -13.61 26.14
N ASN A 104 -9.47 -14.70 26.63
CA ASN A 104 -10.58 -14.65 27.60
C ASN A 104 -10.32 -15.68 28.71
N PRO A 105 -10.27 -15.29 30.01
CA PRO A 105 -10.66 -14.01 30.60
C PRO A 105 -9.58 -12.92 30.55
N GLY A 106 -8.61 -13.04 29.65
CA GLY A 106 -7.72 -11.91 29.34
C GLY A 106 -6.56 -11.66 30.30
N VAL A 107 -5.92 -10.51 30.16
CA VAL A 107 -4.73 -10.08 30.90
C VAL A 107 -5.04 -9.72 32.36
N ASP A 108 -6.22 -9.14 32.61
CA ASP A 108 -6.70 -8.73 33.94
C ASP A 108 -7.62 -9.77 34.60
N GLY A 109 -8.01 -10.82 33.87
CA GLY A 109 -8.92 -11.85 34.35
C GLY A 109 -10.41 -11.45 34.28
N ASP A 110 -10.77 -10.35 33.61
CA ASP A 110 -12.15 -9.99 33.28
C ASP A 110 -12.50 -10.46 31.86
N SER A 111 -13.60 -11.21 31.73
CA SER A 111 -14.09 -11.68 30.43
C SER A 111 -14.78 -10.60 29.58
N ARG A 112 -14.89 -9.36 30.07
CA ARG A 112 -15.50 -8.24 29.35
C ARG A 112 -14.46 -7.43 28.59
N ILE A 113 -14.78 -7.10 27.35
CA ILE A 113 -13.96 -6.24 26.49
C ILE A 113 -14.29 -4.77 26.78
N THR A 114 -13.26 -3.94 26.88
CA THR A 114 -13.42 -2.49 27.03
C THR A 114 -13.48 -1.81 25.66
N VAL A 115 -14.53 -1.04 25.40
CA VAL A 115 -14.65 -0.15 24.24
C VAL A 115 -14.47 1.29 24.71
N LEU A 116 -13.39 1.94 24.27
CA LEU A 116 -13.10 3.33 24.60
C LEU A 116 -13.41 4.23 23.41
N PHE A 117 -14.27 5.21 23.62
CA PHE A 117 -14.50 6.29 22.66
C PHE A 117 -13.64 7.50 22.98
N GLU A 118 -12.77 7.87 22.06
CA GLU A 118 -11.88 9.03 22.16
C GLU A 118 -11.91 9.93 20.92
N ALA A 119 -11.47 11.18 21.08
CA ALA A 119 -11.29 12.07 19.95
C ALA A 119 -10.05 11.66 19.16
N MET A 120 -10.20 11.35 17.87
CA MET A 120 -9.11 10.88 17.02
C MET A 120 -8.74 11.89 15.91
N ASN A 121 -7.49 11.86 15.46
CA ASN A 121 -6.86 12.76 14.50
C ASN A 121 -7.15 12.44 13.03
N SER A 122 -8.04 11.49 12.75
CA SER A 122 -7.99 10.78 11.49
C SER A 122 -9.34 10.38 10.91
N ASN A 123 -9.30 9.91 9.66
CA ASN A 123 -10.46 9.30 9.00
C ASN A 123 -10.68 7.85 9.46
N GLU A 124 -9.89 7.32 10.40
CA GLU A 124 -10.02 5.96 10.88
C GLU A 124 -11.24 5.80 11.80
N GLY A 125 -11.89 4.63 11.75
CA GLY A 125 -13.06 4.34 12.58
C GLY A 125 -12.73 3.91 14.01
N GLY A 126 -11.48 3.50 14.23
CA GLY A 126 -10.97 2.92 15.47
C GLY A 126 -9.54 2.41 15.32
N TYR A 127 -9.02 1.84 16.40
CA TYR A 127 -7.75 1.11 16.41
C TYR A 127 -7.67 0.12 17.57
N PHE A 128 -6.68 -0.76 17.51
CA PHE A 128 -6.31 -1.72 18.54
C PHE A 128 -4.84 -1.55 18.95
N ARG A 129 -4.58 -1.52 20.27
CA ARG A 129 -3.22 -1.44 20.84
C ARG A 129 -2.83 -2.77 21.46
N THR A 130 -1.90 -3.48 20.84
CA THR A 130 -1.31 -4.70 21.40
C THR A 130 -0.67 -4.49 22.77
N ALA A 131 -0.21 -3.27 23.05
CA ALA A 131 0.37 -2.89 24.33
C ALA A 131 -0.56 -3.18 25.52
N ASP A 132 -1.88 -3.05 25.34
CA ASP A 132 -2.86 -3.18 26.43
C ASP A 132 -3.12 -4.63 26.84
N GLU A 133 -2.72 -5.59 26.00
CA GLU A 133 -2.77 -7.03 26.26
C GLU A 133 -1.59 -7.53 27.12
N HIS A 134 -0.79 -6.63 27.67
CA HIS A 134 0.37 -6.97 28.50
C HIS A 134 0.23 -6.40 29.90
N ILE A 135 0.77 -7.10 30.89
CA ILE A 135 0.87 -6.54 32.24
C ILE A 135 1.79 -5.31 32.26
N LYS A 136 1.55 -4.34 33.14
CA LYS A 136 2.35 -3.11 33.27
C LYS A 136 3.82 -3.35 33.58
N LEU A 137 4.13 -4.50 34.18
CA LEU A 137 5.51 -4.92 34.41
C LEU A 137 6.27 -5.17 33.09
N GLN A 138 5.57 -5.62 32.04
CA GLN A 138 6.12 -5.82 30.70
C GLN A 138 6.06 -4.53 29.88
N ILE A 139 4.91 -3.86 29.89
CA ILE A 139 4.66 -2.62 29.14
C ILE A 139 4.03 -1.58 30.08
N PRO A 140 4.80 -0.61 30.61
CA PRO A 140 4.28 0.37 31.58
C PRO A 140 3.11 1.24 31.08
N ALA A 141 3.02 1.45 29.76
CA ALA A 141 1.95 2.20 29.12
C ALA A 141 0.69 1.35 28.82
N SER A 142 0.66 0.08 29.23
CA SER A 142 -0.49 -0.79 29.09
C SER A 142 -1.65 -0.36 29.98
N ASN A 143 -2.87 -0.48 29.45
CA ASN A 143 -4.10 -0.40 30.23
C ASN A 143 -4.45 -1.72 30.94
N GLU A 144 -3.74 -2.81 30.64
CA GLU A 144 -3.94 -4.17 31.16
C GLU A 144 -5.39 -4.64 30.94
N ARG A 145 -5.88 -4.58 29.70
CA ARG A 145 -7.26 -4.93 29.33
C ARG A 145 -7.34 -5.40 27.89
N GLU A 146 -8.24 -6.34 27.63
CA GLU A 146 -8.76 -6.60 26.30
C GLU A 146 -9.65 -5.43 25.89
N MET A 147 -9.12 -4.56 25.02
CA MET A 147 -9.78 -3.32 24.69
C MET A 147 -9.60 -2.87 23.25
N VAL A 148 -10.59 -2.13 22.77
CA VAL A 148 -10.61 -1.49 21.44
C VAL A 148 -10.96 -0.02 21.58
N TYR A 149 -10.47 0.77 20.63
CA TYR A 149 -10.65 2.21 20.59
C TYR A 149 -11.51 2.56 19.39
N LEU A 150 -12.53 3.41 19.56
CA LEU A 150 -13.41 3.86 18.49
C LEU A 150 -13.50 5.38 18.48
N ALA A 151 -13.60 5.97 17.29
CA ALA A 151 -13.63 7.42 17.15
C ALA A 151 -14.94 8.02 17.69
N LEU A 152 -14.84 9.07 18.52
CA LEU A 152 -16.00 9.78 19.09
C LEU A 152 -16.94 10.35 18.03
N ASP A 153 -16.41 10.82 16.90
CA ASP A 153 -17.20 11.40 15.82
C ASP A 153 -18.02 10.34 15.04
N ARG A 154 -17.82 9.04 15.34
CA ARG A 154 -18.58 7.90 14.81
C ARG A 154 -19.57 7.32 15.81
N ILE A 155 -19.70 7.86 17.02
CA ILE A 155 -20.54 7.28 18.08
C ILE A 155 -22.04 7.20 17.70
N ASP A 156 -22.49 8.05 16.77
CA ASP A 156 -23.85 8.03 16.23
C ASP A 156 -23.93 7.46 14.80
N ASP A 157 -22.81 7.01 14.21
CA ASP A 157 -22.79 6.46 12.87
C ASP A 157 -23.52 5.10 12.85
N PRO A 158 -24.50 4.86 11.97
CA PRO A 158 -25.14 3.55 11.83
C PRO A 158 -24.15 2.40 11.53
N ARG A 159 -22.95 2.71 11.02
CA ARG A 159 -21.85 1.78 10.74
C ARG A 159 -20.96 1.52 11.95
N LEU A 160 -21.25 2.06 13.13
CA LEU A 160 -20.46 1.83 14.34
C LEU A 160 -20.24 0.34 14.66
N LYS A 161 -21.23 -0.50 14.35
CA LYS A 161 -21.11 -1.96 14.45
C LYS A 161 -20.06 -2.59 13.53
N VAL A 162 -19.77 -1.95 12.38
CA VAL A 162 -18.72 -2.37 11.44
C VAL A 162 -17.36 -2.08 12.05
N PHE A 163 -17.16 -0.88 12.61
CA PHE A 163 -15.90 -0.52 13.27
C PHE A 163 -15.64 -1.41 14.50
N LEU A 164 -16.64 -1.63 15.35
CA LEU A 164 -16.49 -2.53 16.49
C LEU A 164 -16.15 -3.98 16.06
N ALA A 165 -16.78 -4.48 15.00
CA ALA A 165 -16.47 -5.80 14.45
C ALA A 165 -15.03 -5.89 13.90
N HIS A 166 -14.58 -4.85 13.20
CA HIS A 166 -13.21 -4.71 12.69
C HIS A 166 -12.19 -4.80 13.82
N GLU A 167 -12.30 -3.93 14.82
CA GLU A 167 -11.35 -3.91 15.94
C GLU A 167 -11.40 -5.19 16.78
N PHE A 168 -12.57 -5.83 16.88
CA PHE A 168 -12.69 -7.11 17.57
C PHE A 168 -11.94 -8.23 16.85
N VAL A 169 -11.84 -8.20 15.51
CA VAL A 169 -10.99 -9.15 14.78
C VAL A 169 -9.52 -8.99 15.17
N HIS A 170 -9.03 -7.78 15.43
CA HIS A 170 -7.66 -7.59 15.89
C HIS A 170 -7.41 -8.21 17.28
N LEU A 171 -8.35 -8.09 18.22
CA LEU A 171 -8.29 -8.79 19.51
C LEU A 171 -8.25 -10.32 19.34
N ILE A 172 -9.07 -10.87 18.44
CA ILE A 172 -9.03 -12.30 18.12
C ILE A 172 -7.67 -12.66 17.51
N THR A 173 -7.18 -11.89 16.53
CA THR A 173 -5.89 -12.12 15.88
C THR A 173 -4.75 -12.12 16.89
N PHE A 174 -4.73 -11.18 17.82
CA PHE A 174 -3.71 -11.10 18.87
C PHE A 174 -3.61 -12.42 19.64
N ASN A 175 -4.73 -12.97 20.09
CA ASN A 175 -4.72 -14.25 20.80
C ASN A 175 -4.36 -15.42 19.86
N GLN A 176 -5.04 -15.52 18.72
CA GLN A 176 -4.94 -16.67 17.83
C GLN A 176 -3.57 -16.77 17.11
N LYS A 177 -2.89 -15.65 16.90
CA LYS A 177 -1.60 -15.56 16.22
C LYS A 177 -0.48 -15.15 17.16
N ASN A 178 -0.49 -13.91 17.63
CA ASN A 178 0.62 -13.29 18.35
C ASN A 178 0.90 -14.03 19.66
N LYS A 179 -0.13 -14.33 20.44
CA LYS A 179 0.02 -15.02 21.72
C LYS A 179 0.33 -16.50 21.58
N ILE A 180 -0.45 -17.23 20.77
CA ILE A 180 -0.32 -18.69 20.63
C ILE A 180 0.98 -19.07 19.89
N PHE A 181 1.31 -18.39 18.81
CA PHE A 181 2.46 -18.71 17.96
C PHE A 181 3.69 -17.83 18.20
N LYS A 182 3.57 -16.75 18.98
CA LYS A 182 4.66 -15.79 19.27
C LYS A 182 5.23 -15.16 17.99
N ILE A 183 4.33 -14.80 17.08
CA ILE A 183 4.66 -14.18 15.79
C ILE A 183 3.61 -13.14 15.43
N ASP A 184 4.04 -12.02 14.89
CA ASP A 184 3.15 -10.98 14.39
C ASP A 184 2.76 -11.27 12.94
N GLU A 185 1.52 -10.95 12.57
CA GLU A 185 1.06 -11.03 11.18
C GLU A 185 1.48 -9.78 10.40
N GLU A 186 1.67 -9.91 9.09
CA GLU A 186 1.84 -8.73 8.24
C GLU A 186 0.58 -7.86 8.26
N ILE A 187 0.77 -6.54 8.35
CA ILE A 187 -0.32 -5.59 8.60
C ILE A 187 -1.45 -5.74 7.57
N TRP A 188 -1.11 -5.81 6.28
CA TRP A 188 -2.09 -5.93 5.20
C TRP A 188 -3.03 -7.13 5.37
N LEU A 189 -2.52 -8.27 5.85
CA LEU A 189 -3.31 -9.50 6.00
C LEU A 189 -4.09 -9.50 7.32
N ASN A 190 -3.58 -8.85 8.36
CA ASN A 190 -4.36 -8.60 9.58
C ASN A 190 -5.58 -7.72 9.26
N GLU A 191 -5.37 -6.65 8.51
CA GLU A 191 -6.40 -5.70 8.10
C GLU A 191 -7.38 -6.28 7.08
N ALA A 192 -6.91 -7.12 6.16
CA ALA A 192 -7.76 -7.88 5.25
C ALA A 192 -8.82 -8.71 5.99
N ARG A 193 -8.42 -9.39 7.08
CA ARG A 193 -9.35 -10.20 7.89
C ARG A 193 -10.35 -9.31 8.63
N ALA A 194 -9.87 -8.18 9.16
CA ALA A 194 -10.70 -7.25 9.90
C ALA A 194 -11.73 -6.53 9.00
N ASP A 195 -11.33 -6.04 7.82
CA ASP A 195 -12.24 -5.39 6.87
C ASP A 195 -13.32 -6.37 6.36
N TYR A 196 -12.92 -7.62 6.09
CA TYR A 196 -13.83 -8.66 5.61
C TYR A 196 -14.85 -9.13 6.65
N SER A 197 -14.68 -8.75 7.93
CA SER A 197 -15.66 -9.05 8.99
C SER A 197 -17.06 -8.53 8.66
N SER A 198 -17.15 -7.38 7.99
CA SER A 198 -18.40 -6.78 7.52
C SER A 198 -19.21 -7.71 6.61
N ASN A 199 -18.53 -8.40 5.68
CA ASN A 199 -19.14 -9.38 4.80
C ASN A 199 -19.51 -10.68 5.55
N ILE A 200 -18.64 -11.17 6.45
CA ILE A 200 -18.92 -12.36 7.28
C ILE A 200 -20.21 -12.17 8.09
N LEU A 201 -20.41 -10.96 8.63
CA LEU A 201 -21.59 -10.59 9.42
C LEU A 201 -22.82 -10.27 8.55
N GLY A 202 -22.68 -10.34 7.23
CA GLY A 202 -23.75 -10.09 6.27
C GLY A 202 -24.15 -8.62 6.14
N TYR A 203 -23.33 -7.69 6.63
CA TYR A 203 -23.63 -6.25 6.55
C TYR A 203 -23.54 -5.71 5.12
N ASP A 204 -22.78 -6.36 4.24
CA ASP A 204 -22.67 -6.00 2.82
C ASP A 204 -23.70 -6.72 1.93
N ASN A 205 -24.61 -7.50 2.49
CA ASN A 205 -25.64 -8.21 1.71
C ASN A 205 -26.54 -7.28 0.91
N ILE A 206 -26.82 -6.08 1.45
CA ILE A 206 -27.47 -4.96 0.78
C ILE A 206 -26.36 -4.01 0.32
N TYR A 207 -26.13 -3.91 -0.98
CA TYR A 207 -25.00 -3.13 -1.51
C TYR A 207 -25.10 -1.63 -1.23
N SER A 208 -26.29 -1.04 -1.37
CA SER A 208 -26.47 0.41 -1.21
C SER A 208 -26.22 0.85 0.24
N GLY A 209 -25.26 1.76 0.45
CA GLY A 209 -24.85 2.27 1.75
C GLY A 209 -23.91 1.35 2.54
N SER A 210 -23.47 0.24 1.95
CA SER A 210 -22.61 -0.75 2.61
C SER A 210 -21.13 -0.35 2.64
N ASN A 211 -20.34 -1.10 3.43
CA ASN A 211 -18.88 -0.98 3.42
C ASN A 211 -18.35 -1.36 2.04
N LEU A 212 -18.83 -2.46 1.46
CA LEU A 212 -18.42 -2.93 0.14
C LEU A 212 -18.64 -1.89 -0.96
N GLN A 213 -19.75 -1.15 -0.97
CA GLN A 213 -19.96 -0.08 -1.95
C GLN A 213 -18.90 1.02 -1.82
N GLN A 214 -18.54 1.40 -0.60
CA GLN A 214 -17.50 2.39 -0.35
C GLN A 214 -16.12 1.86 -0.82
N ARG A 215 -15.79 0.60 -0.53
CA ARG A 215 -14.56 -0.06 -1.01
C ARG A 215 -14.49 -0.11 -2.54
N VAL A 216 -15.57 -0.44 -3.23
CA VAL A 216 -15.62 -0.42 -4.71
C VAL A 216 -15.35 0.99 -5.25
N LYS A 217 -15.95 2.02 -4.65
CA LYS A 217 -15.74 3.41 -5.06
C LYS A 217 -14.28 3.81 -4.90
N ASP A 218 -13.71 3.56 -3.73
CA ASP A 218 -12.32 3.92 -3.42
C ASP A 218 -11.32 3.13 -4.29
N PHE A 219 -11.60 1.88 -4.63
CA PHE A 219 -10.76 1.10 -5.55
C PHE A 219 -10.75 1.67 -6.96
N ILE A 220 -11.90 2.13 -7.47
CA ILE A 220 -11.97 2.76 -8.80
C ILE A 220 -11.14 4.06 -8.84
N GLU A 221 -11.03 4.78 -7.72
CA GLU A 221 -10.22 6.00 -7.61
C GLU A 221 -8.71 5.70 -7.65
N SER A 222 -8.25 4.59 -7.08
CA SER A 222 -6.84 4.20 -7.07
C SER A 222 -6.63 2.68 -7.22
N PRO A 223 -6.91 2.10 -8.40
CA PRO A 223 -6.96 0.65 -8.58
C PRO A 223 -5.59 -0.03 -8.52
N SER A 224 -4.51 0.73 -8.74
CA SER A 224 -3.13 0.24 -8.70
C SER A 224 -2.47 0.39 -7.32
N ASP A 225 -3.25 0.68 -6.29
CA ASP A 225 -2.77 0.63 -4.91
C ASP A 225 -2.48 -0.83 -4.52
N PRO A 226 -1.25 -1.17 -4.08
CA PRO A 226 -0.83 -2.56 -3.86
C PRO A 226 -1.47 -3.16 -2.61
N ILE A 227 -1.93 -4.41 -2.70
CA ILE A 227 -2.61 -5.09 -1.58
C ILE A 227 -1.69 -5.43 -0.39
N THR A 228 -0.37 -5.29 -0.55
CA THR A 228 0.61 -5.63 0.50
C THR A 228 1.26 -4.41 1.14
N GLU A 229 1.18 -3.21 0.54
CA GLU A 229 1.67 -1.99 1.21
C GLU A 229 0.60 -1.50 2.16
N TRP A 230 0.96 -1.16 3.40
CA TRP A 230 0.01 -0.59 4.34
C TRP A 230 0.45 0.79 4.81
N LYS A 231 -0.39 1.78 4.53
CA LYS A 231 -0.26 3.17 4.95
C LYS A 231 -1.47 3.63 5.78
N GLY A 232 -2.46 2.75 5.98
CA GLY A 232 -3.71 3.06 6.66
C GLY A 232 -4.66 3.91 5.82
N THR A 233 -4.50 3.99 4.48
CA THR A 233 -5.37 4.82 3.64
C THR A 233 -6.62 4.06 3.21
N LYS A 234 -7.68 4.79 2.86
CA LYS A 234 -8.90 4.19 2.30
C LYS A 234 -8.65 3.34 1.04
N TYR A 235 -7.56 3.59 0.31
CA TYR A 235 -7.21 2.84 -0.90
C TYR A 235 -6.64 1.47 -0.57
N ASP A 236 -5.81 1.36 0.48
CA ASP A 236 -5.25 0.10 0.95
C ASP A 236 -6.38 -0.89 1.28
N TYR A 237 -7.37 -0.42 2.05
CA TYR A 237 -8.58 -1.20 2.36
C TYR A 237 -9.37 -1.56 1.09
N ALA A 238 -9.49 -0.64 0.14
CA ALA A 238 -10.28 -0.86 -1.07
C ALA A 238 -9.70 -1.98 -1.96
N SER A 239 -8.39 -1.93 -2.20
CA SER A 239 -7.68 -2.94 -2.99
C SER A 239 -7.75 -4.31 -2.32
N VAL A 240 -7.45 -4.39 -1.01
CA VAL A 240 -7.47 -5.67 -0.30
C VAL A 240 -8.89 -6.23 -0.19
N SER A 241 -9.90 -5.38 -0.01
CA SER A 241 -11.30 -5.81 0.09
C SER A 241 -11.77 -6.47 -1.21
N LEU A 242 -11.55 -5.84 -2.37
CA LEU A 242 -11.92 -6.42 -3.65
C LEU A 242 -11.15 -7.70 -3.95
N PHE A 243 -9.88 -7.77 -3.61
CA PHE A 243 -9.12 -9.02 -3.70
C PHE A 243 -9.70 -10.11 -2.79
N MET A 244 -10.01 -9.81 -1.52
CA MET A 244 -10.59 -10.76 -0.57
C MET A 244 -11.97 -11.27 -0.99
N HIS A 245 -12.81 -10.41 -1.56
CA HIS A 245 -14.11 -10.83 -2.09
C HIS A 245 -13.96 -11.84 -3.23
N TYR A 246 -13.05 -11.59 -4.18
CA TYR A 246 -12.74 -12.57 -5.21
C TYR A 246 -12.15 -13.84 -4.59
N PHE A 247 -11.15 -13.69 -3.73
CA PHE A 247 -10.40 -14.79 -3.17
C PHE A 247 -11.27 -15.75 -2.35
N LEU A 248 -12.11 -15.25 -1.47
CA LEU A 248 -12.86 -16.11 -0.55
C LEU A 248 -14.11 -16.71 -1.17
N ASP A 249 -14.66 -16.08 -2.20
CA ASP A 249 -15.72 -16.68 -3.02
C ASP A 249 -15.23 -17.94 -3.76
N HIS A 250 -13.98 -17.94 -4.21
CA HIS A 250 -13.38 -19.05 -4.96
C HIS A 250 -12.73 -20.12 -4.08
N TYR A 251 -12.04 -19.71 -3.01
CA TYR A 251 -11.20 -20.60 -2.21
C TYR A 251 -11.75 -20.86 -0.79
N GLY A 252 -12.77 -20.12 -0.37
CA GLY A 252 -13.47 -20.31 0.90
C GLY A 252 -12.79 -19.67 2.11
N ILE A 253 -13.59 -19.44 3.16
CA ILE A 253 -13.15 -18.75 4.40
C ILE A 253 -12.06 -19.50 5.17
N ASN A 254 -11.97 -20.83 5.00
CA ASN A 254 -10.98 -21.66 5.68
C ASN A 254 -9.54 -21.20 5.41
N ILE A 255 -9.29 -20.56 4.27
CA ILE A 255 -7.96 -20.02 3.95
C ILE A 255 -7.55 -18.92 4.94
N LEU A 256 -8.46 -18.02 5.32
CA LEU A 256 -8.18 -17.02 6.35
C LEU A 256 -8.05 -17.62 7.74
N ILE A 257 -8.84 -18.67 8.06
CA ILE A 257 -8.80 -19.35 9.35
C ILE A 257 -7.47 -20.10 9.53
N ASP A 258 -7.06 -20.87 8.52
CA ASP A 258 -5.86 -21.71 8.60
C ASP A 258 -4.56 -20.90 8.48
N SER A 259 -4.56 -19.80 7.73
CA SER A 259 -3.43 -18.87 7.70
C SER A 259 -3.24 -18.17 9.05
N LEU A 260 -4.34 -17.78 9.71
CA LEU A 260 -4.33 -17.21 11.05
C LEU A 260 -3.81 -18.21 12.08
N LYS A 261 -4.26 -19.47 12.02
CA LYS A 261 -3.90 -20.54 12.97
C LYS A 261 -2.62 -21.28 12.54
N SER A 262 -1.59 -20.52 12.19
CA SER A 262 -0.30 -21.07 11.75
C SER A 262 0.89 -20.21 12.18
N LYS A 263 2.10 -20.79 12.11
CA LYS A 263 3.38 -20.12 12.37
C LYS A 263 3.92 -19.31 11.19
N TYR A 264 3.22 -19.32 10.05
CA TYR A 264 3.61 -18.62 8.83
C TYR A 264 3.00 -17.23 8.81
N VAL A 265 3.55 -16.30 8.04
CA VAL A 265 3.05 -14.91 7.95
C VAL A 265 2.80 -14.49 6.51
N GLY A 266 1.92 -13.53 6.32
CA GLY A 266 1.69 -12.90 5.02
C GLY A 266 1.33 -13.90 3.92
N ILE A 267 1.92 -13.73 2.75
CA ILE A 267 1.69 -14.58 1.56
C ILE A 267 2.06 -16.05 1.83
N GLU A 268 3.11 -16.31 2.61
CA GLU A 268 3.51 -17.68 2.97
C GLU A 268 2.40 -18.39 3.75
N SER A 269 1.74 -17.69 4.67
CA SER A 269 0.62 -18.23 5.44
C SER A 269 -0.59 -18.57 4.58
N ILE A 270 -0.86 -17.77 3.55
CA ILE A 270 -1.92 -18.01 2.58
C ILE A 270 -1.59 -19.23 1.71
N ASN A 271 -0.36 -19.34 1.20
CA ASN A 271 0.07 -20.50 0.41
C ASN A 271 0.01 -21.79 1.23
N TYR A 272 0.44 -21.75 2.49
CA TYR A 272 0.27 -22.86 3.43
C TYR A 272 -1.21 -23.26 3.57
N ALA A 273 -2.11 -22.29 3.77
CA ALA A 273 -3.53 -22.56 3.95
C ALA A 273 -4.20 -23.09 2.67
N LEU A 274 -3.83 -22.58 1.49
CA LEU A 274 -4.29 -23.08 0.19
C LEU A 274 -3.90 -24.55 0.00
N GLN A 275 -2.64 -24.89 0.24
CA GLN A 275 -2.15 -26.27 0.15
C GLN A 275 -2.85 -27.17 1.17
N LYS A 276 -3.00 -26.71 2.42
CA LYS A 276 -3.70 -27.44 3.48
C LYS A 276 -5.15 -27.76 3.12
N ASN A 277 -5.82 -26.86 2.39
CA ASN A 277 -7.20 -27.03 1.93
C ASN A 277 -7.32 -27.72 0.56
N GLY A 278 -6.22 -28.24 0.01
CA GLY A 278 -6.21 -29.06 -1.20
C GLY A 278 -6.21 -28.30 -2.52
N PHE A 279 -6.01 -26.98 -2.49
CA PHE A 279 -5.85 -26.16 -3.70
C PHE A 279 -4.44 -26.34 -4.29
N LYS A 280 -4.36 -26.25 -5.62
CA LYS A 280 -3.09 -26.38 -6.35
C LYS A 280 -2.48 -25.01 -6.69
N GLU A 281 -3.35 -24.03 -6.80
CA GLU A 281 -3.05 -22.64 -7.07
C GLU A 281 -2.35 -22.01 -5.88
N ASN A 282 -1.37 -21.17 -6.15
CA ASN A 282 -0.72 -20.33 -5.15
C ASN A 282 -1.20 -18.88 -5.24
N PHE A 283 -0.83 -18.08 -4.25
CA PHE A 283 -1.19 -16.67 -4.17
C PHE A 283 -0.85 -15.88 -5.44
N SER A 284 0.31 -16.10 -6.05
CA SER A 284 0.74 -15.47 -7.31
C SER A 284 -0.26 -15.70 -8.45
N GLN A 285 -0.65 -16.95 -8.67
CA GLN A 285 -1.61 -17.32 -9.71
C GLN A 285 -2.99 -16.72 -9.45
N ILE A 286 -3.43 -16.74 -8.19
CA ILE A 286 -4.73 -16.22 -7.77
C ILE A 286 -4.79 -14.70 -7.92
N PHE A 287 -3.73 -14.00 -7.55
CA PHE A 287 -3.60 -12.56 -7.76
C PHE A 287 -3.66 -12.23 -9.25
N THR A 288 -2.97 -12.99 -10.11
CA THR A 288 -3.06 -12.83 -11.57
C THR A 288 -4.49 -13.04 -12.08
N ASN A 289 -5.23 -14.04 -11.57
CA ASN A 289 -6.62 -14.25 -11.95
C ASN A 289 -7.53 -13.10 -11.49
N TRP A 290 -7.26 -12.53 -10.32
CA TRP A 290 -7.97 -11.35 -9.83
C TRP A 290 -7.73 -10.11 -10.71
N THR A 291 -6.50 -9.86 -11.18
CA THR A 291 -6.24 -8.73 -12.09
C THR A 291 -6.98 -8.88 -13.42
N ILE A 292 -7.09 -10.10 -13.95
CA ILE A 292 -7.91 -10.42 -15.12
C ILE A 292 -9.40 -10.20 -14.80
N THR A 293 -9.86 -10.71 -13.66
CA THR A 293 -11.23 -10.55 -13.18
C THR A 293 -11.63 -9.09 -13.13
N SER A 294 -10.78 -8.19 -12.62
CA SER A 294 -11.11 -6.77 -12.49
C SER A 294 -11.55 -6.10 -13.79
N VAL A 295 -11.09 -6.57 -14.95
CA VAL A 295 -11.50 -6.03 -16.27
C VAL A 295 -12.53 -6.90 -16.99
N LEU A 296 -12.39 -8.22 -16.95
CA LEU A 296 -13.25 -9.13 -17.71
C LEU A 296 -14.56 -9.45 -16.98
N ASN A 297 -14.43 -9.81 -15.69
CA ASN A 297 -15.48 -10.24 -14.74
C ASN A 297 -16.63 -11.07 -15.36
N ASN A 298 -16.32 -12.07 -16.18
CA ASN A 298 -17.30 -12.81 -16.98
C ASN A 298 -17.27 -14.31 -16.68
N CYS A 299 -18.22 -14.78 -15.85
CA CYS A 299 -18.30 -16.19 -15.44
C CYS A 299 -18.62 -17.16 -16.59
N SER A 300 -19.17 -16.68 -17.71
CA SER A 300 -19.41 -17.51 -18.91
C SER A 300 -18.12 -17.76 -19.69
N PHE A 301 -17.11 -16.89 -19.53
CA PHE A 301 -15.79 -17.06 -20.14
C PHE A 301 -14.93 -18.03 -19.32
N SER A 302 -14.85 -17.80 -18.00
CA SER A 302 -14.37 -18.77 -17.01
C SER A 302 -14.88 -18.34 -15.64
N GLN A 303 -15.13 -19.31 -14.75
CA GLN A 303 -15.44 -19.00 -13.34
C GLN A 303 -14.25 -18.29 -12.68
N ASP A 304 -13.01 -18.65 -13.03
CA ASP A 304 -11.79 -18.05 -12.45
C ASP A 304 -11.65 -16.55 -12.75
N TYR A 305 -12.35 -16.04 -13.76
CA TYR A 305 -12.23 -14.66 -14.24
C TYR A 305 -13.49 -13.82 -13.97
N CYS A 306 -14.18 -14.13 -12.86
CA CYS A 306 -15.30 -13.35 -12.37
C CYS A 306 -15.41 -13.33 -10.84
N TYR A 307 -16.14 -12.34 -10.34
CA TYR A 307 -16.64 -12.33 -8.96
C TYR A 307 -17.88 -13.20 -8.85
N LEU A 308 -17.95 -14.07 -7.84
CA LEU A 308 -19.16 -14.84 -7.53
C LEU A 308 -20.11 -14.04 -6.63
N ASN A 309 -19.60 -13.03 -5.92
CA ASN A 309 -20.40 -12.10 -5.15
C ASN A 309 -21.40 -11.37 -6.05
N LYS A 310 -22.69 -11.53 -5.73
CA LYS A 310 -23.81 -10.92 -6.48
C LYS A 310 -23.68 -9.40 -6.64
N ASN A 311 -23.10 -8.71 -5.66
CA ASN A 311 -22.96 -7.25 -5.67
C ASN A 311 -21.81 -6.79 -6.57
N LEU A 312 -20.85 -7.66 -6.86
CA LEU A 312 -19.70 -7.39 -7.72
C LEU A 312 -19.84 -7.95 -9.13
N LYS A 313 -20.93 -8.68 -9.46
CA LYS A 313 -21.16 -9.27 -10.79
C LYS A 313 -21.05 -8.27 -11.94
N ASN A 314 -21.48 -7.03 -11.72
CA ASN A 314 -21.48 -5.95 -12.71
C ASN A 314 -20.26 -5.03 -12.61
N PHE A 315 -19.36 -5.26 -11.65
CA PHE A 315 -18.13 -4.48 -11.52
C PHE A 315 -17.24 -4.69 -12.74
N ARG A 316 -16.72 -3.60 -13.31
CA ARG A 316 -15.73 -3.63 -14.39
C ARG A 316 -14.81 -2.43 -14.21
N LEU A 317 -13.52 -2.68 -14.02
CA LEU A 317 -12.51 -1.64 -13.98
C LEU A 317 -12.27 -1.12 -15.40
N ALA A 318 -12.24 0.19 -15.58
CA ALA A 318 -11.82 0.82 -16.82
C ALA A 318 -10.28 0.89 -16.85
N PRO A 319 -9.59 0.22 -17.80
CA PRO A 319 -8.13 0.31 -17.91
C PRO A 319 -7.66 1.70 -18.35
N SER A 320 -6.41 2.03 -18.04
CA SER A 320 -5.74 3.21 -18.57
C SER A 320 -5.58 3.10 -20.09
N LEU A 321 -6.13 4.09 -20.81
CA LEU A 321 -6.26 4.06 -22.26
C LEU A 321 -5.03 4.64 -22.97
N ASN A 322 -4.54 3.91 -23.97
CA ASN A 322 -3.51 4.34 -24.92
C ASN A 322 -4.13 4.31 -26.32
N PHE A 323 -4.29 5.48 -26.95
CA PHE A 323 -4.84 5.58 -28.30
C PHE A 323 -3.70 5.59 -29.33
N LEU A 324 -3.78 4.70 -30.32
CA LEU A 324 -2.84 4.60 -31.44
C LEU A 324 -3.44 5.29 -32.68
N PRO A 325 -2.68 6.16 -33.39
CA PRO A 325 -3.14 6.78 -34.63
C PRO A 325 -3.63 5.77 -35.67
N LEU A 326 -4.68 6.13 -36.42
CA LEU A 326 -5.32 5.25 -37.41
C LEU A 326 -4.59 5.21 -38.77
N THR A 327 -3.64 6.12 -38.99
CA THR A 327 -2.88 6.26 -40.23
C THR A 327 -1.39 6.44 -39.93
N GLY A 328 -0.55 6.02 -40.88
CA GLY A 328 0.90 6.09 -40.77
C GLY A 328 1.49 4.97 -39.91
N SER A 329 2.82 5.01 -39.76
CA SER A 329 3.53 4.10 -38.85
C SER A 329 3.41 4.60 -37.42
N VAL A 330 3.17 3.69 -36.47
CA VAL A 330 3.06 4.00 -35.05
C VAL A 330 4.27 3.44 -34.32
N SER A 331 4.85 4.23 -33.41
CA SER A 331 5.83 3.77 -32.43
C SER A 331 5.65 4.56 -31.12
N LEU A 332 5.03 3.93 -30.13
CA LEU A 332 4.83 4.47 -28.78
C LEU A 332 5.71 3.69 -27.80
N SER A 333 6.55 4.36 -27.01
CA SER A 333 7.34 3.71 -25.96
C SER A 333 7.08 4.43 -24.64
N VAL A 334 6.63 3.71 -23.62
CA VAL A 334 6.27 4.26 -22.31
C VAL A 334 6.97 3.47 -21.21
N SER A 335 7.58 4.19 -20.28
CA SER A 335 8.15 3.63 -19.06
C SER A 335 7.27 4.03 -17.87
N ASN A 336 6.70 3.04 -17.20
CA ASN A 336 5.90 3.19 -16.00
C ASN A 336 6.65 2.61 -14.79
N VAL A 337 6.13 2.87 -13.61
CA VAL A 337 6.59 2.25 -12.36
C VAL A 337 5.43 1.55 -11.67
N THR A 338 5.71 0.47 -10.96
CA THR A 338 4.72 -0.26 -10.17
C THR A 338 5.33 -0.81 -8.90
N LYS A 339 4.50 -1.31 -7.98
CA LYS A 339 4.92 -1.96 -6.74
C LYS A 339 4.62 -3.46 -6.82
N ASN A 340 5.21 -4.23 -5.92
CA ASN A 340 4.81 -5.64 -5.79
C ASN A 340 3.33 -5.71 -5.41
N TRP A 341 2.60 -6.64 -6.01
CA TRP A 341 1.19 -6.90 -5.72
C TRP A 341 0.25 -5.71 -6.00
N ALA A 342 0.65 -4.85 -6.93
CA ALA A 342 -0.23 -3.88 -7.58
C ALA A 342 -0.68 -4.41 -8.96
N GLY A 343 -1.98 -4.31 -9.24
CA GLY A 343 -2.51 -4.51 -10.58
C GLY A 343 -2.28 -3.29 -11.46
N ASN A 344 -1.94 -3.49 -12.73
CA ASN A 344 -1.84 -2.42 -13.72
C ASN A 344 -2.66 -2.84 -14.94
N TRP A 345 -3.54 -1.97 -15.42
CA TRP A 345 -4.45 -2.26 -16.53
C TRP A 345 -4.24 -1.24 -17.63
N LEU A 346 -3.66 -1.68 -18.75
CA LEU A 346 -3.30 -0.81 -19.87
C LEU A 346 -4.03 -1.29 -21.13
N LYS A 347 -4.92 -0.47 -21.69
CA LYS A 347 -5.70 -0.79 -22.89
C LYS A 347 -5.20 0.02 -24.08
N PHE A 348 -4.95 -0.65 -25.19
CA PHE A 348 -4.59 -0.10 -26.49
C PHE A 348 -5.79 -0.20 -27.43
N ILE A 349 -6.10 0.90 -28.13
CA ILE A 349 -7.15 0.97 -29.16
C ILE A 349 -6.66 1.81 -30.34
N GLY A 350 -7.41 1.80 -31.44
CA GLY A 350 -7.03 2.49 -32.67
C GLY A 350 -6.01 1.66 -33.44
N GLY A 351 -5.06 2.32 -34.10
CA GLY A 351 -4.12 1.65 -34.99
C GLY A 351 -4.80 1.09 -36.25
N ASN A 352 -3.99 0.74 -37.24
CA ASN A 352 -4.46 0.01 -38.41
C ASN A 352 -3.29 -0.77 -39.03
N GLY A 353 -3.26 -2.08 -38.83
CA GLY A 353 -2.21 -2.97 -39.32
C GLY A 353 -1.74 -3.96 -38.26
N ASP A 354 -0.57 -4.55 -38.47
CA ASP A 354 -0.02 -5.54 -37.53
C ASP A 354 0.64 -4.83 -36.35
N LEU A 355 0.07 -5.01 -35.16
CA LEU A 355 0.57 -4.45 -33.92
C LEU A 355 1.62 -5.38 -33.31
N GLN A 356 2.79 -4.83 -33.00
CA GLN A 356 3.80 -5.46 -32.17
C GLN A 356 3.91 -4.72 -30.84
N LEU A 357 3.85 -5.45 -29.72
CA LEU A 357 4.12 -4.92 -28.40
C LEU A 357 5.32 -5.64 -27.78
N ASP A 358 6.32 -4.86 -27.39
CA ASP A 358 7.53 -5.31 -26.69
C ASP A 358 7.41 -4.88 -25.23
N PHE A 359 7.47 -5.83 -24.30
CA PHE A 359 7.52 -5.60 -22.86
C PHE A 359 8.94 -5.82 -22.36
N SER A 360 9.40 -4.99 -21.42
CA SER A 360 10.67 -5.20 -20.73
C SER A 360 10.65 -4.66 -19.30
N SER A 361 11.35 -5.34 -18.40
CA SER A 361 11.66 -4.81 -17.07
C SER A 361 13.12 -5.08 -16.69
N ILE A 362 13.49 -4.74 -15.46
CA ILE A 362 14.82 -5.05 -14.92
C ILE A 362 14.93 -6.57 -14.69
N LYS A 363 16.09 -7.15 -15.05
CA LYS A 363 16.41 -8.55 -14.78
C LYS A 363 16.26 -8.88 -13.29
N GLY A 364 15.62 -10.01 -13.00
CA GLY A 364 15.36 -10.47 -11.63
C GLY A 364 14.06 -9.94 -11.00
N LEU A 365 13.32 -9.09 -11.71
CA LEU A 365 11.95 -8.72 -11.31
C LEU A 365 10.95 -9.67 -11.94
N GLU A 366 10.21 -10.44 -11.17
CA GLU A 366 9.25 -11.43 -11.65
C GLU A 366 7.92 -10.76 -11.99
N PHE A 367 7.72 -10.48 -13.29
CA PHE A 367 6.45 -9.96 -13.80
C PHE A 367 5.55 -11.08 -14.31
N SER A 368 4.25 -10.99 -13.96
CA SER A 368 3.18 -11.72 -14.64
C SER A 368 2.43 -10.75 -15.55
N VAL A 369 2.33 -11.08 -16.84
CA VAL A 369 1.73 -10.20 -17.86
C VAL A 369 0.67 -10.96 -18.69
N PRO A 370 -0.53 -11.22 -18.14
CA PRO A 370 -1.65 -11.62 -18.97
C PRO A 370 -2.05 -10.49 -19.92
N TYR A 371 -2.61 -10.88 -21.06
CA TYR A 371 -3.19 -9.95 -22.00
C TYR A 371 -4.48 -10.47 -22.62
N ILE A 372 -5.39 -9.54 -22.89
CA ILE A 372 -6.71 -9.80 -23.45
C ILE A 372 -6.78 -9.11 -24.81
N ILE A 373 -7.14 -9.84 -25.85
CA ILE A 373 -7.45 -9.29 -27.17
C ILE A 373 -8.97 -9.32 -27.34
N GLU A 374 -9.54 -8.21 -27.78
CA GLU A 374 -10.96 -8.09 -28.10
C GLU A 374 -11.14 -7.99 -29.63
N ASP A 375 -11.88 -8.94 -30.20
CA ASP A 375 -12.20 -8.93 -31.63
C ASP A 375 -13.28 -7.88 -31.97
N SER A 376 -13.49 -7.67 -33.27
CA SER A 376 -14.49 -6.73 -33.79
C SER A 376 -15.94 -7.11 -33.43
N ALA A 377 -16.22 -8.39 -33.16
CA ALA A 377 -17.52 -8.89 -32.70
C ALA A 377 -17.71 -8.73 -31.17
N GLY A 378 -16.66 -8.37 -30.43
CA GLY A 378 -16.66 -8.21 -28.97
C GLY A 378 -16.33 -9.48 -28.19
N ASN A 379 -15.80 -10.52 -28.84
CA ASN A 379 -15.29 -11.70 -28.14
C ASN A 379 -13.88 -11.44 -27.59
N TYR A 380 -13.58 -12.06 -26.45
CA TYR A 380 -12.29 -11.94 -25.78
C TYR A 380 -11.44 -13.19 -25.96
N ALA A 381 -10.15 -13.00 -26.20
CA ALA A 381 -9.13 -14.04 -26.10
C ALA A 381 -8.14 -13.66 -25.00
N LEU A 382 -8.04 -14.49 -23.96
CA LEU A 382 -7.05 -14.35 -22.90
C LEU A 382 -5.79 -15.16 -23.24
N LYS A 383 -4.62 -14.54 -23.10
CA LYS A 383 -3.31 -15.16 -23.29
C LYS A 383 -2.33 -14.63 -22.25
N PHE A 384 -1.16 -15.26 -22.16
CA PHE A 384 -0.10 -14.88 -21.22
C PHE A 384 1.18 -14.58 -21.99
N LEU A 385 1.81 -13.45 -21.72
CA LEU A 385 3.09 -13.09 -22.29
C LEU A 385 4.20 -13.81 -21.52
N ALA A 386 4.93 -14.68 -22.21
CA ALA A 386 6.12 -15.31 -21.67
C ALA A 386 7.28 -14.30 -21.67
N LEU A 387 7.95 -14.16 -20.53
CA LEU A 387 9.14 -13.31 -20.39
C LEU A 387 10.40 -14.18 -20.35
N ASP A 388 11.46 -13.71 -21.01
CA ASP A 388 12.77 -14.35 -21.00
C ASP A 388 13.54 -14.13 -19.68
N GLU A 389 14.74 -14.69 -19.58
CA GLU A 389 15.63 -14.52 -18.41
C GLU A 389 16.04 -13.07 -18.11
N ASN A 390 15.85 -12.17 -19.07
CA ASN A 390 16.11 -10.73 -18.96
C ASN A 390 14.81 -9.92 -18.76
N GLN A 391 13.70 -10.61 -18.47
CA GLN A 391 12.38 -10.05 -18.28
C GLN A 391 11.87 -9.25 -19.49
N LYS A 392 12.08 -9.81 -20.69
CA LYS A 392 11.58 -9.28 -21.95
C LYS A 392 10.62 -10.25 -22.63
N GLY A 393 9.61 -9.72 -23.30
CA GLY A 393 8.67 -10.52 -24.09
C GLY A 393 8.03 -9.68 -25.18
N GLU A 394 7.61 -10.34 -26.25
CA GLU A 394 6.99 -9.69 -27.40
C GLU A 394 5.67 -10.36 -27.75
N ILE A 395 4.69 -9.57 -28.19
CA ILE A 395 3.42 -10.05 -28.73
C ILE A 395 3.16 -9.41 -30.10
N GLY A 396 2.58 -10.20 -31.00
CA GLY A 396 2.05 -9.74 -32.28
C GLY A 396 0.52 -9.90 -32.32
N VAL A 397 -0.17 -8.87 -32.79
CA VAL A 397 -1.61 -8.89 -33.10
C VAL A 397 -1.78 -8.44 -34.54
N GLU A 398 -1.94 -9.42 -35.44
CA GLU A 398 -2.18 -9.16 -36.86
C GLU A 398 -3.52 -8.45 -37.06
N LYS A 399 -3.58 -7.56 -38.06
CA LYS A 399 -4.81 -6.83 -38.44
C LYS A 399 -5.48 -6.10 -37.26
N PHE A 400 -4.68 -5.55 -36.36
CA PHE A 400 -5.15 -4.68 -35.30
C PHE A 400 -5.80 -3.41 -35.87
N GLY A 401 -6.90 -2.97 -35.26
CA GLY A 401 -7.76 -1.89 -35.77
C GLY A 401 -8.82 -2.34 -36.78
N THR A 402 -8.76 -3.59 -37.28
CA THR A 402 -9.76 -4.17 -38.18
C THR A 402 -10.40 -5.44 -37.60
N ASP A 403 -9.66 -6.54 -37.54
CA ASP A 403 -10.15 -7.80 -36.96
C ASP A 403 -10.21 -7.73 -35.44
N TYR A 404 -9.27 -7.00 -34.83
CA TYR A 404 -9.18 -6.79 -33.37
C TYR A 404 -9.23 -5.31 -33.04
N LYS A 405 -10.16 -4.92 -32.16
CA LYS A 405 -10.40 -3.51 -31.81
C LYS A 405 -9.66 -3.06 -30.56
N SER A 406 -9.23 -3.99 -29.71
CA SER A 406 -8.42 -3.63 -28.53
C SER A 406 -7.50 -4.74 -28.04
N LEU A 407 -6.42 -4.32 -27.40
CA LEU A 407 -5.47 -5.15 -26.67
C LEU A 407 -5.34 -4.57 -25.26
N ILE A 408 -5.44 -5.41 -24.23
CA ILE A 408 -5.27 -5.02 -22.83
C ILE A 408 -4.13 -5.83 -22.26
N ILE A 409 -3.10 -5.19 -21.71
CA ILE A 409 -2.06 -5.88 -20.92
C ILE A 409 -2.26 -5.59 -19.45
N LEU A 410 -1.93 -6.59 -18.62
CA LEU A 410 -2.24 -6.63 -17.20
C LEU A 410 -0.98 -6.86 -16.34
N PRO A 411 0.12 -6.09 -16.50
CA PRO A 411 1.36 -6.41 -15.82
C PRO A 411 1.21 -6.28 -14.30
N SER A 412 1.76 -7.24 -13.57
CA SER A 412 1.88 -7.20 -12.11
C SER A 412 3.25 -7.71 -11.70
N LEU A 413 3.91 -6.98 -10.80
CA LEU A 413 5.18 -7.39 -10.22
C LEU A 413 4.92 -8.27 -9.00
N GLN A 414 5.54 -9.44 -8.94
CA GLN A 414 5.27 -10.48 -7.93
C GLN A 414 6.56 -11.02 -7.28
N SER A 415 7.65 -10.25 -7.28
CA SER A 415 8.96 -10.69 -6.78
C SER A 415 9.06 -10.81 -5.25
N LYS A 416 8.49 -9.85 -4.52
CA LYS A 416 8.60 -9.77 -3.05
C LYS A 416 7.51 -10.64 -2.43
N LEU A 417 7.86 -11.55 -1.53
CA LEU A 417 6.89 -12.47 -0.91
C LEU A 417 6.64 -12.21 0.59
N SER A 418 7.45 -11.38 1.24
CA SER A 418 7.38 -11.14 2.68
C SER A 418 8.06 -9.83 3.10
N GLY A 419 7.82 -9.40 4.34
CA GLY A 419 8.46 -8.24 4.96
C GLY A 419 7.86 -6.92 4.49
N PHE A 420 6.53 -6.88 4.40
CA PHE A 420 5.79 -5.68 4.01
C PHE A 420 5.48 -4.80 5.23
N ASP A 421 6.49 -4.09 5.71
CA ASP A 421 6.46 -3.34 6.98
C ASP A 421 6.26 -1.82 6.77
N GLY A 422 5.46 -1.44 5.77
CA GLY A 422 5.16 -0.05 5.44
C GLY A 422 5.40 0.27 3.97
N ALA A 423 6.01 1.42 3.68
CA ALA A 423 6.14 1.93 2.32
C ALA A 423 7.04 1.07 1.42
N GLU A 424 6.52 0.69 0.26
CA GLU A 424 7.16 -0.19 -0.71
C GLU A 424 7.83 0.57 -1.86
N PHE A 425 8.95 0.03 -2.34
CA PHE A 425 9.67 0.58 -3.50
C PHE A 425 8.89 0.39 -4.79
N THR A 426 9.05 1.36 -5.69
CA THR A 426 8.54 1.27 -7.06
C THR A 426 9.63 0.76 -8.00
N TYR A 427 9.21 -0.03 -8.98
CA TYR A 427 10.09 -0.66 -9.96
C TYR A 427 9.61 -0.33 -11.38
N PRO A 428 10.52 -0.01 -12.30
CA PRO A 428 10.15 0.36 -13.65
C PRO A 428 9.85 -0.87 -14.51
N PHE A 429 8.90 -0.68 -15.42
CA PHE A 429 8.70 -1.53 -16.59
C PHE A 429 8.40 -0.66 -17.80
N THR A 430 8.75 -1.15 -18.98
CA THR A 430 8.59 -0.44 -20.24
C THR A 430 7.80 -1.30 -21.20
N TYR A 431 6.82 -0.70 -21.86
CA TYR A 431 6.19 -1.29 -23.04
C TYR A 431 6.41 -0.38 -24.24
N LYS A 432 6.68 -1.00 -25.38
CA LYS A 432 6.74 -0.34 -26.68
C LYS A 432 5.69 -0.96 -27.58
N VAL A 433 4.89 -0.14 -28.23
CA VAL A 433 3.90 -0.58 -29.22
C VAL A 433 4.26 0.00 -30.56
N SER A 434 4.25 -0.82 -31.61
CA SER A 434 4.51 -0.39 -32.97
C SER A 434 3.55 -1.02 -33.98
N ILE A 435 3.20 -0.26 -35.02
CA ILE A 435 2.43 -0.73 -36.17
C ILE A 435 3.15 -0.24 -37.41
N LYS A 436 3.49 -1.15 -38.33
CA LYS A 436 4.06 -0.78 -39.63
C LYS A 436 2.93 -0.31 -40.54
N GLY A 437 2.96 0.96 -40.94
CA GLY A 437 1.97 1.51 -41.87
C GLY A 437 2.22 1.06 -43.32
N SER A 438 1.17 0.95 -44.11
CA SER A 438 1.25 0.81 -45.58
C SER A 438 1.50 2.19 -46.22
N ALA A 439 2.72 2.70 -46.06
CA ALA A 439 3.22 3.87 -46.79
C ALA A 439 4.75 3.82 -46.88
N GLU A 440 5.24 3.07 -47.87
CA GLU A 440 6.48 3.44 -48.56
C GLU A 440 6.16 4.69 -49.39
N THR A 441 6.82 5.83 -49.16
CA THR A 441 7.49 6.62 -50.22
C THR A 441 8.05 8.00 -49.82
N GLU A 442 7.78 8.59 -48.64
CA GLU A 442 8.42 9.90 -48.30
C GLU A 442 9.31 9.87 -47.05
N ASP A 443 9.00 9.04 -46.05
CA ASP A 443 9.77 9.01 -44.81
C ASP A 443 10.96 8.04 -44.83
N GLN A 444 11.11 7.12 -45.79
CA GLN A 444 12.28 6.23 -45.80
C GLN A 444 13.59 6.99 -46.10
N ASP A 445 13.56 7.95 -47.01
CA ASP A 445 14.73 8.79 -47.28
C ASP A 445 15.04 9.70 -46.08
N LEU A 446 14.01 10.23 -45.41
CA LEU A 446 14.21 11.06 -44.21
C LEU A 446 14.67 10.22 -43.01
N ILE A 447 14.11 9.03 -42.81
CA ILE A 447 14.53 8.08 -41.79
C ILE A 447 15.94 7.60 -42.07
N GLN A 448 16.29 7.28 -43.32
CA GLN A 448 17.66 6.92 -43.69
C GLN A 448 18.62 8.09 -43.48
N GLN A 449 18.23 9.31 -43.87
CA GLN A 449 19.03 10.52 -43.59
C GLN A 449 19.20 10.77 -42.09
N LEU A 450 18.17 10.53 -41.28
CA LEU A 450 18.23 10.68 -39.82
C LEU A 450 19.04 9.55 -39.19
N LEU A 451 18.96 8.32 -39.68
CA LEU A 451 19.77 7.19 -39.24
C LEU A 451 21.24 7.39 -39.61
N ASP A 452 21.54 7.90 -40.80
CA ASP A 452 22.88 8.27 -41.24
C ASP A 452 23.41 9.44 -40.39
N LYS A 453 22.54 10.42 -40.05
CA LYS A 453 22.88 11.51 -39.14
C LYS A 453 23.15 11.00 -37.73
N ILE A 454 22.38 10.03 -37.23
CA ILE A 454 22.59 9.41 -35.93
C ILE A 454 23.88 8.58 -35.94
N ALA A 455 24.17 7.83 -37.01
CA ALA A 455 25.41 7.08 -37.15
C ALA A 455 26.63 8.00 -37.20
N TYR A 456 26.54 9.11 -37.95
CA TYR A 456 27.55 10.17 -38.00
C TYR A 456 27.72 10.86 -36.64
N LEU A 457 26.64 11.19 -35.94
CA LEU A 457 26.72 11.80 -34.61
C LEU A 457 27.27 10.82 -33.57
N LYS A 458 26.96 9.52 -33.69
CA LYS A 458 27.54 8.47 -32.84
C LYS A 458 29.02 8.28 -33.11
N SER A 459 29.45 8.28 -34.37
CA SER A 459 30.88 8.19 -34.72
C SER A 459 31.63 9.45 -34.30
N GLU A 460 31.02 10.63 -34.38
CA GLU A 460 31.62 11.86 -33.87
C GLU A 460 31.66 11.89 -32.34
N ILE A 461 30.65 11.36 -31.65
CA ILE A 461 30.68 11.15 -30.20
C ILE A 461 31.78 10.15 -29.81
N GLU A 462 31.93 9.03 -30.51
CA GLU A 462 33.02 8.08 -30.29
C GLU A 462 34.39 8.70 -30.59
N ARG A 463 34.51 9.54 -31.62
CA ARG A 463 35.74 10.26 -31.94
C ARG A 463 36.08 11.33 -30.89
N LEU A 464 35.06 11.99 -30.34
CA LEU A 464 35.18 12.93 -29.22
C LEU A 464 35.44 12.21 -27.88
N GLN A 465 35.02 10.96 -27.73
CA GLN A 465 35.27 10.12 -26.56
C GLN A 465 36.63 9.42 -26.60
N ASN A 466 37.13 9.05 -27.79
CA ASN A 466 38.39 8.35 -28.01
C ASN A 466 39.55 9.26 -28.47
N GLY A 467 39.30 10.57 -28.63
CA GLY A 467 40.33 11.60 -28.83
C GLY A 467 41.12 11.89 -27.56
N GLY A 468 41.86 10.91 -27.05
CA GLY A 468 42.82 11.08 -25.98
C GLY A 468 44.16 11.58 -26.51
N THR A 469 44.52 12.83 -26.18
CA THR A 469 45.74 13.21 -25.42
C THR A 469 45.96 14.71 -25.54
N ASN A 470 45.74 15.44 -24.44
CA ASN A 470 46.79 16.25 -23.85
C ASN A 470 46.38 16.73 -22.46
N ALA A 471 47.25 16.44 -21.51
CA ALA A 471 47.15 16.86 -20.12
C ALA A 471 47.24 18.38 -20.03
N GLN A 472 46.29 18.94 -19.28
CA GLN A 472 46.30 20.22 -18.54
C GLN A 472 44.96 20.93 -18.69
N ASN A 473 44.38 21.26 -17.53
CA ASN A 473 43.20 22.09 -17.30
C ASN A 473 41.83 21.35 -17.20
N TYR A 474 41.58 20.77 -16.03
CA TYR A 474 40.39 19.95 -15.72
C TYR A 474 39.10 20.75 -15.42
N CYS A 475 39.10 22.09 -15.47
CA CYS A 475 37.91 22.87 -15.12
C CYS A 475 37.71 24.13 -15.97
N SER A 476 37.73 23.97 -17.30
CA SER A 476 37.42 25.06 -18.23
C SER A 476 35.94 25.15 -18.62
N GLN A 477 35.19 24.04 -18.55
CA GLN A 477 33.75 24.01 -18.88
C GLN A 477 33.03 22.79 -18.29
N LEU A 478 31.76 22.98 -17.94
CA LEU A 478 30.78 21.96 -17.62
C LEU A 478 29.86 21.73 -18.83
N ASN A 479 29.89 20.52 -19.38
CA ASN A 479 29.10 20.16 -20.57
C ASN A 479 28.03 19.10 -20.29
N ASN A 480 28.01 18.53 -19.08
CA ASN A 480 27.09 17.45 -18.69
C ASN A 480 26.12 17.91 -17.60
N ASN A 481 24.86 17.47 -17.67
CA ASN A 481 23.93 17.62 -16.54
C ASN A 481 24.53 16.95 -15.30
N LEU A 482 24.57 17.63 -14.16
CA LEU A 482 25.02 17.07 -12.88
C LEU A 482 23.87 17.11 -11.87
N TYR A 483 23.73 16.04 -11.10
CA TYR A 483 22.59 15.84 -10.20
C TYR A 483 22.98 15.02 -8.99
N TYR A 484 22.14 15.07 -7.97
CA TYR A 484 22.31 14.33 -6.73
C TYR A 484 22.45 12.82 -7.00
N GLY A 485 23.42 12.18 -6.34
CA GLY A 485 23.68 10.74 -6.44
C GLY A 485 24.82 10.38 -7.39
N LEU A 486 25.39 11.32 -8.16
CA LEU A 486 26.61 11.05 -8.93
C LEU A 486 27.81 10.87 -7.97
N LEU A 487 28.50 9.73 -8.08
CA LEU A 487 29.66 9.39 -7.27
C LEU A 487 30.94 9.32 -8.12
N ASN A 488 32.09 9.63 -7.52
CA ASN A 488 33.42 9.53 -8.11
C ASN A 488 33.54 10.16 -9.52
N ASN A 489 32.94 11.33 -9.72
CA ASN A 489 32.83 11.95 -11.03
C ASN A 489 33.72 13.20 -11.18
N GLU A 490 34.58 13.23 -12.21
CA GLU A 490 35.52 14.34 -12.44
C GLU A 490 34.82 15.67 -12.76
N ARG A 491 33.64 15.65 -13.39
CA ARG A 491 32.86 16.87 -13.63
C ARG A 491 32.21 17.39 -12.35
N VAL A 492 31.87 16.50 -11.42
CA VAL A 492 31.44 16.90 -10.07
C VAL A 492 32.60 17.53 -9.31
N LYS A 493 33.84 17.03 -9.44
CA LYS A 493 35.02 17.68 -8.86
C LYS A 493 35.23 19.09 -9.43
N CYS A 494 35.09 19.27 -10.74
CA CYS A 494 35.15 20.61 -11.34
C CYS A 494 34.04 21.53 -10.80
N LEU A 495 32.79 21.06 -10.76
CA LEU A 495 31.68 21.83 -10.19
C LEU A 495 31.96 22.22 -8.72
N GLN A 496 32.42 21.30 -7.89
CA GLN A 496 32.71 21.57 -6.48
C GLN A 496 33.86 22.57 -6.32
N SER A 497 34.90 22.49 -7.14
CA SER A 497 36.00 23.46 -7.18
C SER A 497 35.50 24.85 -7.58
N PHE A 498 34.61 24.92 -8.58
CA PHE A 498 33.97 26.17 -8.98
C PHE A 498 33.08 26.73 -7.85
N LEU A 499 32.18 25.94 -7.27
CA LEU A 499 31.30 26.39 -6.19
C LEU A 499 32.09 26.89 -4.98
N LYS A 500 33.24 26.26 -4.70
CA LYS A 500 34.19 26.71 -3.68
C LYS A 500 34.80 28.08 -4.02
N SER A 501 35.11 28.36 -5.29
CA SER A 501 35.61 29.68 -5.70
C SER A 501 34.58 30.80 -5.56
N GLN A 502 33.28 30.46 -5.54
CA GLN A 502 32.20 31.43 -5.33
C GLN A 502 32.06 31.94 -3.88
N GLY A 503 32.87 31.41 -2.96
CA GLY A 503 32.96 31.84 -1.57
C GLY A 503 32.07 31.06 -0.58
N PRO A 504 32.26 31.30 0.73
CA PRO A 504 31.60 30.55 1.79
C PRO A 504 30.08 30.76 1.84
N ASP A 505 29.56 31.86 1.30
CA ASP A 505 28.11 32.09 1.19
C ASP A 505 27.44 31.10 0.23
N ILE A 506 28.19 30.56 -0.73
CA ILE A 506 27.70 29.58 -1.70
C ILE A 506 28.06 28.16 -1.25
N TYR A 507 29.33 27.90 -0.95
CA TYR A 507 29.80 26.56 -0.57
C TYR A 507 30.69 26.57 0.68
N PRO A 508 30.10 26.74 1.88
CA PRO A 508 30.84 26.88 3.13
C PRO A 508 31.66 25.63 3.48
N GLU A 509 31.18 24.45 3.09
CA GLU A 509 31.84 23.18 3.37
C GLU A 509 33.07 22.94 2.48
N ALA A 510 33.12 23.56 1.29
CA ALA A 510 34.28 23.63 0.41
C ALA A 510 34.98 22.28 0.07
N TYR A 511 34.24 21.17 0.16
CA TYR A 511 34.73 19.82 -0.15
C TYR A 511 34.67 19.51 -1.65
N VAL A 512 35.79 19.02 -2.18
CA VAL A 512 35.92 18.55 -3.57
C VAL A 512 36.20 17.05 -3.55
N THR A 513 35.12 16.26 -3.59
CA THR A 513 35.16 14.79 -3.46
C THR A 513 34.83 14.08 -4.77
N GLY A 514 34.16 14.76 -5.70
CA GLY A 514 33.57 14.14 -6.89
C GLY A 514 32.23 13.45 -6.63
N ASN A 515 31.69 13.56 -5.40
CA ASN A 515 30.39 13.02 -5.02
C ASN A 515 29.37 14.14 -4.89
N PHE A 516 28.34 14.12 -5.72
CA PHE A 516 27.26 15.09 -5.73
C PHE A 516 26.18 14.63 -4.74
N LEU A 517 26.40 14.92 -3.46
CA LEU A 517 25.46 14.59 -2.38
C LEU A 517 24.86 15.87 -1.78
N THR A 518 24.33 15.80 -0.56
CA THR A 518 23.51 16.86 0.05
C THR A 518 24.22 18.21 0.09
N LEU A 519 25.51 18.24 0.45
CA LEU A 519 26.28 19.47 0.56
C LEU A 519 26.47 20.15 -0.80
N THR A 520 26.84 19.39 -1.83
CA THR A 520 27.00 19.92 -3.19
C THR A 520 25.66 20.35 -3.77
N ARG A 521 24.58 19.61 -3.51
CA ARG A 521 23.23 20.01 -3.92
C ARG A 521 22.83 21.35 -3.29
N ASN A 522 23.05 21.52 -2.00
CA ASN A 522 22.73 22.77 -1.30
C ASN A 522 23.56 23.94 -1.83
N ALA A 523 24.84 23.72 -2.13
CA ALA A 523 25.69 24.73 -2.74
C ALA A 523 25.21 25.13 -4.15
N VAL A 524 24.74 24.17 -4.96
CA VAL A 524 24.12 24.46 -6.25
C VAL A 524 22.83 25.26 -6.07
N ILE A 525 21.97 24.93 -5.09
CA ILE A 525 20.75 25.70 -4.79
C ILE A 525 21.10 27.16 -4.51
N ARG A 526 22.04 27.41 -3.58
CA ARG A 526 22.47 28.78 -3.23
C ARG A 526 23.05 29.53 -4.43
N PHE A 527 23.83 28.85 -5.27
CA PHE A 527 24.35 29.42 -6.50
C PHE A 527 23.23 29.79 -7.49
N GLN A 528 22.23 28.92 -7.66
CA GLN A 528 21.09 29.17 -8.53
C GLN A 528 20.25 30.35 -8.04
N GLU A 529 20.04 30.46 -6.73
CA GLU A 529 19.32 31.57 -6.12
C GLU A 529 20.09 32.89 -6.24
N LYS A 530 21.42 32.86 -6.09
CA LYS A 530 22.28 34.05 -6.30
C LYS A 530 22.18 34.60 -7.73
N TYR A 531 22.06 33.73 -8.73
CA TYR A 531 21.92 34.09 -10.15
C TYR A 531 20.52 33.76 -10.70
N ALA A 532 19.48 34.00 -9.89
CA ALA A 532 18.11 33.62 -10.20
C ALA A 532 17.60 34.22 -11.52
N GLN A 533 18.01 35.44 -11.85
CA GLN A 533 17.62 36.14 -13.08
C GLN A 533 18.10 35.40 -14.34
N GLU A 534 19.29 34.80 -14.30
CA GLU A 534 19.89 34.13 -15.45
C GLU A 534 19.67 32.61 -15.45
N ILE A 535 19.36 32.03 -14.29
CA ILE A 535 19.21 30.57 -14.14
C ILE A 535 17.75 30.15 -13.92
N LEU A 536 17.06 30.77 -12.96
CA LEU A 536 15.75 30.30 -12.49
C LEU A 536 14.61 30.89 -13.32
N ILE A 537 14.60 32.21 -13.56
CA ILE A 537 13.54 32.89 -14.32
C ILE A 537 13.41 32.35 -15.75
N PRO A 538 14.50 32.15 -16.54
CA PRO A 538 14.39 31.59 -17.89
C PRO A 538 13.90 30.14 -17.89
N SER A 539 14.05 29.43 -16.77
CA SER A 539 13.57 28.06 -16.58
C SER A 539 12.15 27.99 -15.99
N GLY A 540 11.50 29.13 -15.73
CA GLY A 540 10.18 29.19 -15.09
C GLY A 540 10.17 28.78 -13.62
N LEU A 541 11.31 28.85 -12.92
CA LEU A 541 11.48 28.39 -11.54
C LEU A 541 11.53 29.56 -10.55
N SER A 542 10.94 29.37 -9.37
CA SER A 542 10.93 30.36 -8.28
C SER A 542 11.98 30.10 -7.19
N SER A 543 12.61 28.93 -7.18
CA SER A 543 13.63 28.53 -6.20
C SER A 543 14.66 27.57 -6.81
N GLY A 544 15.83 27.45 -6.17
CA GLY A 544 16.90 26.55 -6.62
C GLY A 544 16.52 25.07 -6.49
N THR A 545 16.83 24.28 -7.51
CA THR A 545 16.50 22.84 -7.55
C THR A 545 17.66 21.96 -7.09
N GLY A 546 18.89 22.49 -7.16
CA GLY A 546 20.11 21.73 -6.94
C GLY A 546 20.50 20.83 -8.11
N PHE A 547 19.82 20.97 -9.25
CA PHE A 547 20.12 20.28 -10.52
C PHE A 547 20.95 21.19 -11.44
N VAL A 548 22.12 20.74 -11.89
CA VAL A 548 22.98 21.51 -12.79
C VAL A 548 22.56 21.26 -14.24
N GLY A 549 21.44 21.86 -14.61
CA GLY A 549 20.86 21.84 -15.95
C GLY A 549 21.51 22.84 -16.92
N PRO A 550 20.98 22.97 -18.15
CA PRO A 550 21.55 23.82 -19.20
C PRO A 550 21.81 25.27 -18.78
N PHE A 551 20.85 25.93 -18.11
CA PHE A 551 21.01 27.32 -17.67
C PHE A 551 22.03 27.49 -16.54
N THR A 552 22.06 26.56 -15.58
CA THR A 552 23.09 26.56 -14.53
C THR A 552 24.47 26.35 -15.15
N ARG A 553 24.63 25.41 -16.08
CA ARG A 553 25.91 25.22 -16.80
C ARG A 553 26.31 26.44 -17.60
N ALA A 554 25.38 27.06 -18.31
CA ALA A 554 25.66 28.26 -19.09
C ALA A 554 26.23 29.36 -18.18
N LYS A 555 25.63 29.57 -17.00
CA LYS A 555 26.13 30.56 -16.03
C LYS A 555 27.48 30.17 -15.43
N VAL A 556 27.68 28.91 -15.06
CA VAL A 556 28.98 28.43 -14.54
C VAL A 556 30.08 28.62 -15.60
N ASN A 557 29.83 28.22 -16.85
CA ASN A 557 30.80 28.35 -17.94
C ASN A 557 31.07 29.82 -18.28
N GLN A 558 30.06 30.69 -18.21
CA GLN A 558 30.25 32.13 -18.36
C GLN A 558 31.25 32.67 -17.33
N ILE A 559 31.08 32.31 -16.05
CA ILE A 559 31.97 32.77 -14.97
C ILE A 559 33.37 32.16 -15.12
N LEU A 560 33.46 30.86 -15.41
CA LEU A 560 34.73 30.17 -15.66
C LEU A 560 35.50 30.72 -16.88
N SER A 561 34.82 31.41 -17.81
CA SER A 561 35.45 32.05 -18.97
C SER A 561 35.89 33.50 -18.73
N GLN A 562 35.55 34.06 -17.56
CA GLN A 562 35.91 35.43 -17.16
C GLN A 562 37.07 35.47 -16.14
N ASP A 563 37.43 34.32 -15.58
CA ASP A 563 38.62 34.06 -14.77
C ASP A 563 39.76 33.49 -15.65
#